data_AF-A0A9D6MM31-F1
#
_entry.id   AF-A0A9D6MM31-F1
#
_cell.length_a   1.000
_cell.length_b   1.000
_cell.length_c   1.000
_cell.angle_alpha   90.00
_cell.angle_beta   90.00
_cell.angle_gamma   90.00
#
_symmetry.space_group_name_H-M   'P 1'
#
loop_
_entity.id
_entity.type
_entity.pdbx_description
1 polymer ?
#
loop_
_entity_poly.entity_id
_entity_poly.type
_entity_poly.pdbx_seq_one_letter_code
_entity_poly.pdbx_strand_id
1 'polypeptide(L)' 'MIVDIDDAARRVVWAAVGGRATHHNGSMQVFADGESRSRLVWITDLLPHDLAGPIGEVQDQGMAVIKQTLER' A
#
# COMPACT_ATOMS: atom_id res chain seq x y z
N MET A 1 4.57 11.81 2.80
CA MET A 1 5.96 12.07 2.36
C MET A 1 6.43 10.87 1.58
N ILE A 2 6.91 11.04 0.35
CA ILE A 2 7.51 9.94 -0.40
C ILE A 2 8.91 9.69 0.17
N VAL A 3 9.20 8.43 0.45
CA VAL A 3 10.48 7.98 1.02
C VAL A 3 11.37 7.44 -0.08
N ASP A 4 10.82 6.64 -0.98
CA ASP A 4 11.56 5.99 -2.08
C ASP A 4 10.63 5.66 -3.25
N ILE A 5 11.18 5.64 -4.46
CA ILE A 5 10.55 5.14 -5.68
C ILE A 5 11.60 4.31 -6.41
N ASP A 6 11.35 3.01 -6.55
CA ASP A 6 12.20 2.06 -7.24
C ASP A 6 11.46 1.50 -8.47
N ASP A 7 11.78 2.04 -9.64
CA ASP A 7 11.19 1.62 -10.91
C ASP A 7 11.56 0.19 -11.29
N ALA A 8 12.80 -0.25 -10.98
CA ALA A 8 13.27 -1.59 -11.32
C ALA A 8 12.51 -2.65 -10.53
N ALA A 9 12.28 -2.39 -9.23
CA ALA A 9 11.49 -3.24 -8.36
C ALA A 9 9.96 -3.00 -8.48
N ARG A 10 9.53 -1.97 -9.23
CA ARG A 10 8.15 -1.49 -9.32
C ARG A 10 7.54 -1.25 -7.94
N ARG A 11 8.24 -0.48 -7.11
CA ARG A 11 7.91 -0.24 -5.70
C ARG A 11 7.90 1.25 -5.38
N VAL A 12 6.92 1.67 -4.58
CA VAL A 12 6.87 3.00 -3.95
C VAL A 12 6.77 2.86 -2.45
N VAL A 13 7.47 3.72 -1.72
CA VAL A 13 7.48 3.77 -0.24
C VAL A 13 7.13 5.17 0.23
N TRP A 14 6.32 5.26 1.28
CA TRP A 14 5.92 6.54 1.86
C TRP A 14 5.80 6.46 3.37
N ALA A 15 5.90 7.63 4.00
CA ALA A 15 5.49 7.86 5.38
C ALA A 15 4.28 8.80 5.39
N ALA A 16 3.19 8.39 6.06
CA ALA A 16 2.06 9.27 6.32
C ALA A 16 2.36 10.10 7.59
N VAL A 17 2.35 11.42 7.45
CA VAL A 17 2.71 12.36 8.51
C VAL A 17 1.55 13.30 8.81
N GLY A 18 1.45 13.78 10.05
CA GLY A 18 0.40 14.72 10.49
C GLY A 18 -0.94 14.07 10.85
N GLY A 19 -1.01 12.74 10.90
CA GLY A 19 -2.19 11.99 11.32
C GLY A 19 -2.19 11.60 12.80
N ARG A 20 -3.10 10.70 13.17
CA ARG A 20 -3.21 10.12 14.52
C ARG A 20 -2.12 9.09 14.84
N ALA A 21 -1.46 8.57 13.81
CA ALA A 21 -0.40 7.58 13.97
C ALA A 21 0.92 8.27 14.35
N THR A 22 1.62 7.71 15.33
CA THR A 22 2.98 8.14 15.69
C THR A 22 4.02 7.54 14.73
N HIS A 23 3.68 6.42 14.09
CA HIS A 23 4.40 5.84 12.97
C HIS A 23 3.39 5.34 11.95
N HIS A 24 3.58 5.67 10.68
CA HIS A 24 2.79 5.11 9.59
C HIS A 24 3.67 5.07 8.34
N ASN A 25 4.29 3.93 8.11
CA ASN A 25 5.06 3.63 6.93
C ASN A 25 4.24 2.73 6.02
N GLY A 26 4.23 3.03 4.73
CA GLY A 26 3.54 2.22 3.73
C GLY A 26 4.45 1.92 2.55
N SER A 27 4.26 0.75 1.95
CA SER A 27 4.85 0.45 0.65
C SER A 27 3.87 -0.31 -0.23
N MET A 28 3.96 -0.06 -1.53
CA MET A 28 3.18 -0.74 -2.56
C MET A 28 4.12 -1.23 -3.64
N GLN A 29 4.02 -2.52 -3.98
CA GLN A 29 4.90 -3.16 -4.94
C GLN A 29 4.11 -4.04 -5.91
N VAL A 30 4.51 -4.03 -7.17
CA VAL A 30 3.88 -4.81 -8.24
C VAL A 30 4.80 -5.92 -8.73
N PHE A 31 4.34 -7.16 -8.57
CA PHE A 31 4.99 -8.37 -9.03
C PHE A 31 4.30 -8.90 -10.29
N ALA A 32 5.07 -9.50 -11.20
CA ALA A 32 4.50 -10.30 -12.28
C ALA A 32 3.85 -11.58 -11.70
N ASP A 33 2.69 -11.98 -12.22
CA ASP A 33 1.96 -13.18 -11.80
C ASP A 33 1.48 -13.99 -13.03
N GLY A 34 2.46 -14.40 -13.85
CA GLY A 34 2.26 -14.97 -15.17
C GLY A 34 2.39 -13.92 -16.29
N GLU A 35 1.97 -14.27 -17.50
CA GLU A 35 2.20 -13.45 -18.70
C GLU A 35 1.31 -12.20 -18.78
N SER A 36 0.09 -12.28 -18.26
CA SER A 36 -0.94 -11.24 -18.42
C SER A 36 -1.54 -10.74 -17.11
N ARG A 37 -0.96 -11.12 -15.97
CA ARG A 37 -1.45 -10.72 -14.65
C ARG A 37 -0.34 -10.14 -13.81
N SER A 38 -0.76 -9.30 -12.87
CA SER A 38 0.12 -8.72 -11.86
C SER A 38 -0.46 -8.98 -10.48
N ARG A 39 0.43 -9.04 -9.49
CA ARG A 39 0.07 -9.06 -8.08
C ARG A 39 0.56 -7.78 -7.44
N LEU A 40 -0.37 -7.00 -6.92
CA LEU A 40 -0.07 -5.82 -6.12
C LEU A 40 -0.06 -6.20 -4.64
N VAL A 41 1.02 -5.87 -3.95
CA VAL A 41 1.17 -6.08 -2.51
C VAL A 41 1.31 -4.72 -1.85
N TRP A 42 0.43 -4.45 -0.88
CA TRP A 42 0.45 -3.24 -0.07
C TRP A 42 0.70 -3.62 1.39
N ILE A 43 1.83 -3.16 1.94
CA ILE A 43 2.21 -3.34 3.34
C ILE A 43 2.13 -2.00 4.06
N THR A 44 1.57 -2.00 5.27
CA THR A 44 1.54 -0.83 6.15
C THR A 44 2.03 -1.23 7.54
N ASP A 45 3.04 -0.51 8.03
CA ASP A 45 3.54 -0.60 9.40
C ASP A 45 3.09 0.63 10.17
N LEU A 46 2.46 0.45 11.32
CA LEU A 46 1.85 1.55 12.04
C LEU A 46 1.90 1.43 13.56
N LEU A 47 1.92 2.58 14.23
CA LEU A 47 1.77 2.74 15.67
C LEU A 47 0.83 3.92 15.97
N PRO A 48 0.01 3.85 17.03
CA PRO A 48 -0.23 2.68 17.89
C PRO A 48 -1.03 1.55 17.21
N HIS A 49 -0.97 0.34 17.77
CA HIS A 49 -1.57 -0.87 17.17
C HIS A 49 -3.11 -0.84 17.08
N ASP A 50 -3.77 -0.05 17.91
CA ASP A 50 -5.22 0.17 17.87
C ASP A 50 -5.71 0.79 16.55
N LEU A 51 -4.82 1.46 15.81
CA LEU A 51 -5.11 1.97 14.47
C LEU A 51 -5.10 0.87 13.38
N ALA A 52 -4.63 -0.35 13.69
CA ALA A 52 -4.49 -1.41 12.69
C ALA A 52 -5.84 -1.84 12.08
N GLY A 53 -6.89 -1.93 12.89
CA GLY A 53 -8.25 -2.27 12.42
C GLY A 53 -8.78 -1.24 11.42
N PRO A 54 -8.95 0.03 11.83
CA PRO A 54 -9.45 1.09 10.93
C PRO A 54 -8.59 1.30 9.68
N ILE A 55 -7.26 1.20 9.78
CA ILE A 55 -6.38 1.32 8.62
C ILE A 55 -6.54 0.11 7.69
N GLY A 56 -6.67 -1.10 8.24
CA GLY A 56 -6.94 -2.31 7.46
C GLY A 56 -8.21 -2.21 6.64
N GLU A 57 -9.31 -1.72 7.22
CA GLU A 57 -10.58 -1.50 6.50
C GLU A 57 -10.43 -0.53 5.32
N VAL A 58 -9.67 0.56 5.51
CA VAL A 58 -9.36 1.52 4.43
C VAL A 58 -8.49 0.86 3.36
N GLN A 59 -7.52 0.03 3.76
CA GLN A 59 -6.64 -0.70 2.85
C GLN A 59 -7.44 -1.69 1.99
N ASP A 60 -8.39 -2.43 2.58
CA ASP A 60 -9.27 -3.36 1.88
C ASP A 60 -10.15 -2.66 0.84
N GLN A 61 -10.77 -1.53 1.21
CA GLN A 61 -11.56 -0.72 0.29
C GLN A 61 -10.69 -0.18 -0.86
N GLY A 62 -9.48 0.30 -0.55
CA GLY A 62 -8.53 0.77 -1.54
C GLY A 62 -8.13 -0.33 -2.53
N MET A 63 -7.83 -1.53 -2.03
CA MET A 63 -7.49 -2.69 -2.87
C MET A 63 -8.64 -3.08 -3.81
N ALA A 64 -9.90 -3.03 -3.34
CA ALA A 64 -11.06 -3.30 -4.18
C ALA A 64 -11.20 -2.28 -5.33
N VAL A 65 -11.02 -0.99 -5.04
CA VAL A 65 -11.07 0.08 -6.05
C VAL A 65 -9.93 -0.04 -7.05
N ILE A 66 -8.71 -0.33 -6.59
CA ILE A 66 -7.54 -0.56 -7.45
C ILE A 66 -7.83 -1.71 -8.41
N LYS A 67 -8.32 -2.84 -7.91
CA LYS A 67 -8.68 -4.00 -8.73
C LYS A 67 -9.71 -3.63 -9.80
N GLN A 68 -10.81 -3.00 -9.42
CA GLN A 68 -11.86 -2.56 -10.35
C GLN A 68 -11.36 -1.56 -11.41
N THR A 69 -10.33 -0.78 -11.09
CA THR A 69 -9.79 0.24 -12.00
C THR A 69 -8.78 -0.35 -12.98
N LEU A 70 -7.90 -1.23 -12.51
CA LEU A 70 -6.78 -1.76 -13.29
C LEU A 70 -7.11 -3.03 -14.07
N GLU A 71 -8.11 -3.81 -13.65
CA GLU A 71 -8.53 -5.05 -14.33
C GLU A 71 -9.68 -4.83 -15.33
N ARG A 72 -9.79 -3.62 -15.88
CA ARG A 72 -10.77 -3.32 -16.93
C ARG A 72 -10.28 -3.74 -18.30
#